data_AF-A0A6L7MDX8-F1
#
_entry.id   AF-A0A6L7MDX8-F1
#
_cell.length_a   1.000
_cell.length_b   1.000
_cell.length_c   1.000
_cell.angle_alpha   90.00
_cell.angle_beta   90.00
_cell.angle_gamma   90.00
#
_symmetry.space_group_name_H-M   'P 1'
#
loop_
_entity.id
_entity.type
_entity.pdbx_description
1 polymer ?
#
loop_
_entity_poly.entity_id
_entity_poly.type
_entity_poly.pdbx_seq_one_letter_code
_entity_poly.pdbx_strand_id
1 'polypeptide(L)'
;MDQLRLSRELIEEIQKVLIEADERAANPILAGQYLAAITGFVIGNHDLPTGEKNEIMNEIVAFAKYVYEDITRQRQASIRPKGEAFGIWKPGDP
;
A
#
# COMPACT_ATOMS: atom_id res chain seq x y z
N MET A 1 10.39 3.83 -15.12
CA MET A 1 9.45 4.10 -14.02
C MET A 1 10.06 3.50 -12.78
N ASP A 2 10.61 4.33 -11.90
CA ASP A 2 11.08 3.86 -10.60
C ASP A 2 9.87 3.31 -9.84
N GLN A 3 9.92 2.02 -9.54
CA GLN A 3 8.86 1.35 -8.81
C GLN A 3 8.81 1.98 -7.41
N LEU A 4 7.72 2.66 -7.08
CA LEU A 4 7.56 3.34 -5.80
C LEU A 4 7.78 2.32 -4.66
N ARG A 5 8.90 2.44 -3.96
CA ARG A 5 9.27 1.57 -2.85
C ARG A 5 8.92 2.26 -1.55
N LEU A 6 7.83 1.83 -0.93
CA LEU A 6 7.52 2.21 0.44
C LEU A 6 8.55 1.54 1.36
N SER A 7 9.56 2.31 1.78
CA SER A 7 10.46 1.87 2.84
C SER A 7 9.71 1.92 4.17
N ARG A 8 10.04 1.00 5.07
CA ARG A 8 9.50 0.99 6.44
C ARG A 8 9.78 2.33 7.14
N GLU A 9 10.99 2.85 6.96
CA GLU A 9 11.45 4.11 7.54
C GLU A 9 10.57 5.30 7.10
N LEU A 10 10.24 5.41 5.81
CA LEU A 10 9.35 6.46 5.31
C LEU A 10 7.94 6.37 5.93
N ILE A 11 7.40 5.15 6.08
CA ILE A 11 6.09 4.95 6.71
C ILE A 11 6.12 5.40 8.17
N GLU A 12 7.17 5.04 8.91
CA GLU A 12 7.34 5.38 10.32
C GLU A 12 7.51 6.90 10.52
N GLU A 13 8.30 7.57 9.69
CA GLU A 13 8.47 9.02 9.72
C GLU A 13 7.17 9.76 9.43
N ILE A 14 6.43 9.36 8.40
CA ILE A 14 5.13 9.95 8.07
C ILE A 14 4.14 9.73 9.22
N GLN A 15 4.09 8.54 9.80
CA GLN A 15 3.20 8.24 10.90
C GLN A 15 3.51 9.11 12.13
N LYS A 16 4.79 9.36 12.42
CA LYS A 16 5.21 10.25 13.50
C LYS A 16 4.71 11.67 13.27
N VAL A 17 4.89 12.23 12.07
CA VAL A 17 4.41 13.59 11.73
C VAL A 17 2.89 13.70 11.91
N LEU A 18 2.14 12.68 11.49
CA LEU A 18 0.69 12.68 11.64
C LEU A 18 0.25 12.62 13.11
N ILE A 19 0.93 11.82 13.93
CA ILE A 19 0.65 11.71 15.37
C ILE A 19 0.97 13.01 16.11
N GLU A 20 2.07 13.68 15.74
CA GLU A 20 2.43 14.98 16.30
C GLU A 20 1.39 16.07 15.99
N ALA A 21 0.72 15.97 14.83
CA ALA A 21 -0.36 16.88 14.44
C ALA A 21 -1.72 16.53 15.06
N ASP A 22 -2.05 15.25 15.18
CA ASP A 22 -3.25 14.73 15.85
C ASP A 22 -2.94 13.35 16.45
N GLU A 23 -2.93 13.25 17.78
CA GLU A 23 -2.63 12.00 18.50
C GLU A 23 -3.53 10.82 18.05
N ARG A 24 -4.76 11.10 17.59
CA ARG A 24 -5.68 10.07 17.09
C ARG A 24 -5.17 9.40 15.83
N ALA A 25 -4.27 10.04 15.08
CA ALA A 25 -3.62 9.47 13.90
C ALA A 25 -2.70 8.29 14.23
N ALA A 26 -2.49 7.96 15.51
CA ALA A 26 -1.95 6.65 15.90
C ALA A 26 -2.82 5.49 15.37
N ASN A 27 -4.11 5.73 15.13
CA ASN A 27 -4.98 4.81 14.39
C ASN A 27 -4.61 4.79 12.90
N PRO A 28 -4.20 3.63 12.33
CA PRO A 28 -3.80 3.53 10.93
C PRO A 28 -4.88 3.93 9.91
N ILE A 29 -6.16 3.75 10.24
CA ILE A 29 -7.27 4.13 9.37
C ILE A 29 -7.39 5.65 9.28
N LEU A 30 -7.25 6.35 10.42
CA LEU A 30 -7.28 7.81 10.45
C LEU A 30 -6.03 8.40 9.78
N ALA A 31 -4.85 7.82 10.00
CA ALA A 31 -3.64 8.19 9.27
C ALA A 31 -3.84 8.06 7.74
N GLY A 32 -4.46 6.98 7.28
CA GLY A 32 -4.82 6.80 5.87
C GLY A 32 -5.76 7.90 5.34
N GLN A 33 -6.74 8.34 6.15
CA GLN A 33 -7.62 9.45 5.79
C GLN A 33 -6.86 10.77 5.66
N TYR A 34 -5.92 11.07 6.56
CA TYR A 34 -5.05 12.24 6.43
C TYR A 34 -4.24 12.22 5.14
N LEU A 35 -3.63 11.08 4.80
CA LEU A 35 -2.85 10.95 3.57
C LEU A 35 -3.71 11.14 2.31
N ALA A 36 -4.93 10.61 2.30
CA ALA A 36 -5.89 10.83 1.22
C ALA A 36 -6.28 12.32 1.10
N ALA A 37 -6.54 12.99 2.22
CA ALA A 37 -6.87 14.41 2.25
C ALA A 37 -5.71 15.29 1.77
N ILE A 38 -4.48 15.00 2.22
CA ILE A 38 -3.26 15.69 1.78
C ILE A 38 -3.08 15.55 0.27
N THR A 39 -3.26 14.33 -0.26
CA THR A 39 -3.17 14.06 -1.70
C THR A 39 -4.17 14.91 -2.49
N GLY A 40 -5.43 14.93 -2.04
CA GLY A 40 -6.47 15.75 -2.66
C GLY A 40 -6.18 17.25 -2.58
N PHE A 41 -5.64 17.73 -1.45
CA PHE A 41 -5.23 19.12 -1.27
C PHE A 41 -4.10 19.52 -2.22
N VAL A 42 -3.06 18.67 -2.35
CA VAL A 42 -1.91 18.93 -3.24
C VAL A 42 -2.37 19.04 -4.69
N ILE A 43 -3.17 18.08 -5.18
CA ILE A 43 -3.67 18.10 -6.57
C ILE A 43 -4.62 19.27 -6.78
N GLY A 44 -5.55 19.50 -5.84
CA GLY A 44 -6.55 20.56 -5.95
C GLY A 44 -5.95 21.94 -6.11
N ASN A 45 -4.85 22.21 -5.39
CA ASN A 45 -4.11 23.47 -5.44
C ASN A 45 -3.15 23.61 -6.63
N HIS A 46 -2.95 22.55 -7.41
CA HIS A 46 -2.10 22.65 -8.60
C HIS A 46 -2.79 23.47 -9.69
N ASP A 47 -2.00 24.33 -10.35
CA ASP A 47 -2.44 25.14 -11.49
C ASP A 47 -2.47 24.29 -12.77
N LEU A 48 -3.46 23.40 -12.84
CA LEU A 48 -3.77 22.58 -14.01
C LEU A 48 -5.25 22.70 -14.33
N PRO A 49 -5.65 22.45 -15.59
CA PRO A 49 -7.05 22.31 -15.95
C PRO A 49 -7.74 21.23 -15.09
N THR A 50 -9.02 21.46 -14.76
CA THR A 50 -9.79 20.53 -13.93
C THR A 50 -9.84 19.11 -14.50
N GLY A 51 -9.87 18.96 -15.83
CA GLY A 51 -9.83 17.65 -16.49
C GLY A 51 -8.57 16.87 -16.14
N GLU A 52 -7.41 17.49 -16.31
CA GLU A 52 -6.11 16.88 -16.00
C GLU A 52 -5.97 16.54 -14.51
N LYS A 53 -6.45 17.42 -13.62
CA LYS A 53 -6.48 17.12 -12.17
C LYS A 53 -7.31 15.89 -11.84
N ASN A 54 -8.46 15.72 -12.50
CA ASN A 54 -9.31 14.55 -12.30
C ASN A 54 -8.66 13.27 -12.81
N GLU A 55 -7.99 13.32 -13.96
CA GLU A 55 -7.23 12.19 -14.51
C GLU A 55 -6.13 11.74 -13.54
N ILE A 56 -5.31 12.68 -13.06
CA ILE A 56 -4.24 12.42 -12.08
C ILE A 56 -4.84 11.81 -10.79
N MET A 57 -5.93 12.38 -10.27
CA MET A 57 -6.55 11.86 -9.06
C MET A 57 -7.05 10.41 -9.24
N ASN A 58 -7.64 10.10 -10.40
CA ASN A 58 -8.10 8.76 -10.72
C ASN A 58 -6.93 7.76 -10.80
N GLU A 59 -5.81 8.16 -11.40
CA GLU A 59 -4.60 7.33 -11.46
C GLU A 59 -4.05 7.03 -10.07
N ILE A 60 -4.01 8.02 -9.17
CA ILE A 60 -3.54 7.82 -7.79
C ILE A 60 -4.47 6.89 -7.02
N VAL A 61 -5.79 7.05 -7.15
CA VAL A 61 -6.77 6.16 -6.51
C VAL A 61 -6.61 4.73 -7.02
N ALA A 62 -6.44 4.56 -8.34
CA ALA A 62 -6.20 3.25 -8.94
C ALA A 62 -4.90 2.62 -8.42
N PHE A 63 -3.82 3.41 -8.31
CA PHE A 63 -2.55 2.95 -7.76
C PHE A 63 -2.67 2.55 -6.28
N ALA A 64 -3.33 3.36 -5.44
CA ALA A 64 -3.55 3.05 -4.04
C ALA A 64 -4.34 1.73 -3.86
N LYS A 65 -5.36 1.51 -4.71
CA LYS A 65 -6.11 0.25 -4.74
C LYS A 65 -5.22 -0.93 -5.14
N TYR A 66 -4.37 -0.77 -6.15
CA TYR A 66 -3.42 -1.81 -6.56
C TYR A 66 -2.48 -2.22 -5.41
N VAL A 67 -1.91 -1.24 -4.69
CA VAL A 67 -1.03 -1.49 -3.53
C VAL A 67 -1.78 -2.24 -2.41
N TYR A 68 -3.01 -1.83 -2.11
CA TYR A 68 -3.87 -2.53 -1.14
C TYR A 68 -4.09 -4.00 -1.51
N GLU A 69 -4.47 -4.24 -2.78
CA GLU A 69 -4.70 -5.60 -3.28
C GLU A 69 -3.41 -6.43 -3.22
N ASP A 70 -2.27 -5.82 -3.53
CA ASP A 70 -0.99 -6.52 -3.51
C ASP A 70 -0.58 -6.96 -2.10
N ILE A 71 -0.66 -6.07 -1.11
CA ILE A 71 -0.41 -6.42 0.30
C ILE A 71 -1.37 -7.52 0.77
N THR A 72 -2.64 -7.43 0.36
CA THR A 72 -3.66 -8.43 0.71
C THR A 72 -3.33 -9.80 0.10
N ARG A 73 -2.93 -9.84 -1.17
CA ARG A 73 -2.47 -11.06 -1.85
C ARG A 73 -1.23 -11.66 -1.18
N GLN A 74 -0.23 -10.84 -0.85
CA GLN A 74 0.99 -11.29 -0.18
C GLN A 74 0.69 -11.91 1.19
N ARG A 75 -0.20 -11.29 1.98
CA ARG A 75 -0.66 -11.85 3.26
C ARG A 75 -1.37 -13.20 3.06
N GLN A 76 -2.26 -13.32 2.08
CA GLN A 76 -2.94 -14.59 1.79
C GLN A 76 -1.97 -15.69 1.31
N ALA A 77 -0.99 -15.34 0.49
CA ALA A 77 0.04 -16.28 0.02
C ALA A 77 0.92 -16.81 1.16
N SER A 78 1.22 -15.97 2.16
CA SER A 78 2.00 -16.38 3.35
C SER A 78 1.25 -17.32 4.31
N ILE A 79 -0.09 -17.41 4.20
CA ILE A 79 -0.95 -18.23 5.07
C ILE A 79 -1.21 -19.62 4.47
N ARG A 80 -0.85 -19.90 3.21
CA ARG A 80 -0.91 -21.28 2.70
C ARG A 80 0.11 -22.11 3.48
N PRO A 81 -0.32 -23.16 4.21
CA PRO A 81 0.63 -24.11 4.78
C PRO A 81 1.50 -24.60 3.63
N LYS A 82 2.80 -24.79 3.87
CA LYS A 82 3.61 -25.68 3.05
C LYS A 82 2.95 -27.06 3.14
N GLY A 83 1.98 -27.30 2.26
CA GLY A 83 1.35 -28.59 2.08
C GLY A 83 2.47 -29.59 1.85
N GLU A 84 2.53 -30.53 2.78
CA GLU A 84 3.27 -31.77 2.80
C GLU A 84 3.97 -32.11 1.48
N ALA A 85 5.27 -32.40 1.59
CA ALA A 85 6.08 -32.98 0.54
C ALA A 85 5.26 -34.01 -0.26
N PHE A 86 4.94 -33.67 -1.51
CA PHE A 86 4.50 -34.64 -2.49
C PHE A 86 5.49 -35.81 -2.45
N GLY A 87 4.94 -36.99 -2.18
CA GLY A 87 5.55 -38.31 -2.17
C GLY A 87 7.05 -38.39 -2.40
N ILE A 88 7.76 -38.92 -1.40
CA ILE A 88 9.06 -39.56 -1.56
C ILE A 88 9.02 -40.47 -2.79
N TRP A 89 9.72 -40.10 -3.86
CA TRP A 89 10.14 -41.08 -4.87
C TRP A 89 11.55 -41.54 -4.48
N LYS A 90 11.67 -42.80 -4.05
CA LYS A 90 12.95 -43.51 -3.98
C LYS A 90 13.00 -44.49 -5.15
N PRO A 91 13.93 -44.36 -6.10
CA PRO A 91 14.20 -45.42 -7.05
C PRO A 91 14.92 -46.57 -6.35
N GLY A 92 14.33 -47.76 -6.44
CA GLY A 92 14.94 -49.01 -5.99
C GLY A 92 14.36 -49.53 -4.68
N ASP A 93 13.23 -50.23 -4.76
CA ASP A 93 12.95 -51.33 -3.86
C ASP A 93 12.93 -52.63 -4.69
N PRO A 94 13.39 -53.76 -4.10
CA PRO A 94 13.91 -54.94 -4.80
C PRO A 94 12.87 -55.86 -5.44
#